data_AF-A0A1Q9NJJ4-F1
#
_entry.id   AF-A0A1Q9NJJ4-F1
#
_cell.length_a   1.000
_cell.length_b   1.000
_cell.length_c   1.000
_cell.angle_alpha   90.00
_cell.angle_beta   90.00
_cell.angle_gamma   90.00
#
_symmetry.space_group_name_H-M   'P 1'
#
loop_
_entity.id
_entity.type
_entity.pdbx_description
1 polymer ?
#
loop_
_entity_poly.entity_id
_entity_poly.type
_entity_poly.pdbx_seq_one_letter_code
_entity_poly.pdbx_strand_id
1 'polypeptide(L)'
;MSNNNTGIQAFDDSTNNLFQFNYWNDLTNPDIDGNLIVDLPYVIDGSANNQDNYPLSIFFLGPIITLISPTNNTFQLAGTVIIINVTDSIVLGQMKYNWDGCGNSTVLLSNSSFVFNAFLPSSGIPHTLIVYAMDSFGNWHSRQFYFITEYTETTTTIIINNTITTTSTLETKTETQTTGGFGLLILLGGFIGVLLLRKKKS
;
A
#
# COMPACT_ATOMS: atom_id res chain seq x y z
N MET A 1 -9.63 25.91 -19.00
CA MET A 1 -10.61 26.94 -18.59
C MET A 1 -11.91 26.63 -19.30
N SER A 2 -13.01 26.30 -18.60
CA SER A 2 -14.35 26.29 -19.19
C SER A 2 -15.03 27.59 -18.77
N ASN A 3 -15.41 28.45 -19.71
CA ASN A 3 -15.83 29.82 -19.39
C ASN A 3 -17.34 30.09 -19.55
N ASN A 4 -18.17 29.12 -19.94
CA ASN A 4 -19.57 29.43 -20.31
C ASN A 4 -20.66 28.56 -19.67
N ASN A 5 -20.35 27.56 -18.83
CA ASN A 5 -21.37 26.74 -18.17
C ASN A 5 -22.32 25.98 -19.14
N THR A 6 -22.02 25.91 -20.44
CA THR A 6 -22.84 25.20 -21.45
C THR A 6 -22.23 23.88 -21.92
N GLY A 7 -21.06 23.49 -21.38
CA GLY A 7 -20.34 22.29 -21.78
C GLY A 7 -19.50 22.45 -23.07
N ILE A 8 -19.61 23.59 -23.76
CA ILE A 8 -18.86 23.89 -24.98
C ILE A 8 -17.57 24.62 -24.60
N GLN A 9 -16.42 24.05 -24.95
CA GLN A 9 -15.11 24.64 -24.61
C GLN A 9 -14.47 25.43 -25.75
N ALA A 10 -14.80 25.11 -26.99
CA ALA A 10 -14.38 25.84 -28.17
C ALA A 10 -15.47 25.76 -29.23
N PHE A 11 -15.56 26.81 -30.04
CA PHE A 11 -16.50 26.92 -31.15
C PHE A 11 -15.77 27.48 -32.37
N ASP A 12 -16.03 26.90 -33.54
CA ASP A 12 -15.44 27.32 -34.80
C ASP A 12 -16.30 27.03 -36.03
N ASP A 13 -16.58 28.09 -36.80
CA ASP A 13 -17.30 28.06 -38.07
C ASP A 13 -16.41 28.36 -39.29
N SER A 14 -15.09 28.49 -39.08
CA SER A 14 -14.13 28.80 -40.14
C SER A 14 -13.31 27.58 -40.55
N THR A 15 -12.92 27.51 -41.82
CA THR A 15 -12.18 26.36 -42.35
C THR A 15 -10.67 26.47 -42.06
N ASN A 16 -10.05 25.34 -41.72
CA ASN A 16 -8.59 25.18 -41.54
C ASN A 16 -7.96 25.82 -40.29
N ASN A 17 -8.71 26.01 -39.21
CA ASN A 17 -8.07 26.35 -37.94
C ASN A 17 -7.38 25.12 -37.34
N LEU A 18 -6.18 25.34 -36.81
CA LEU A 18 -5.38 24.31 -36.18
C LEU A 18 -5.60 24.33 -34.67
N PHE A 19 -6.22 23.27 -34.15
CA PHE A 19 -6.31 22.99 -32.72
C PHE A 19 -5.39 21.80 -32.43
N GLN A 20 -4.35 22.01 -31.62
CA GLN A 20 -3.43 20.96 -31.21
C GLN A 20 -2.93 21.25 -29.81
N PHE A 21 -2.72 20.20 -29.01
CA PHE A 21 -2.11 20.29 -27.68
C PHE A 21 -2.87 21.19 -26.70
N ASN A 22 -4.20 21.19 -26.75
CA ASN A 22 -5.03 21.89 -25.76
C ASN A 22 -5.53 20.95 -24.67
N TYR A 23 -5.77 21.52 -23.48
CA TYR A 23 -6.48 20.83 -22.39
C TYR A 23 -7.97 21.05 -22.51
N TRP A 24 -8.72 19.95 -22.52
CA TRP A 24 -10.18 19.94 -22.57
C TRP A 24 -10.70 19.32 -21.27
N ASN A 25 -11.58 20.02 -20.56
CA ASN A 25 -12.01 19.68 -19.21
C ASN A 25 -12.82 18.37 -19.11
N ASP A 26 -13.40 17.94 -20.22
CA ASP A 26 -14.27 16.79 -20.43
C ASP A 26 -13.57 15.65 -21.17
N LEU A 27 -12.38 15.90 -21.74
CA LEU A 27 -11.60 14.93 -22.48
C LEU A 27 -10.18 14.89 -21.94
N THR A 28 -9.99 14.03 -20.95
CA THR A 28 -8.69 13.78 -20.33
C THR A 28 -8.28 12.31 -20.40
N ASN A 29 -9.03 11.47 -21.14
CA ASN A 29 -8.81 10.02 -21.27
C ASN A 29 -9.44 9.47 -22.56
N PRO A 30 -9.00 8.29 -23.06
CA PRO A 30 -7.85 7.51 -22.60
C PRO A 30 -6.51 8.03 -23.16
N ASP A 31 -5.42 7.81 -22.43
CA ASP A 31 -4.02 7.97 -22.87
C ASP A 31 -3.34 6.60 -22.68
N ILE A 32 -3.51 5.72 -23.66
CA ILE A 32 -3.14 4.30 -23.60
C ILE A 32 -1.63 4.12 -23.65
N ASP A 33 -0.92 4.98 -24.39
CA ASP A 33 0.53 4.90 -24.54
C ASP A 33 1.31 5.74 -23.52
N GLY A 34 0.60 6.51 -22.68
CA GLY A 34 1.15 7.30 -21.58
C GLY A 34 2.00 8.47 -22.05
N ASN A 35 1.76 8.97 -23.27
CA ASN A 35 2.54 10.05 -23.86
C ASN A 35 2.01 11.45 -23.47
N LEU A 36 1.01 11.53 -22.59
CA LEU A 36 0.33 12.74 -22.13
C LEU A 36 -0.60 13.36 -23.20
N ILE A 37 -1.00 12.58 -24.18
CA ILE A 37 -1.96 12.95 -25.23
C ILE A 37 -3.12 11.97 -25.16
N VAL A 38 -4.35 12.48 -25.22
CA VAL A 38 -5.55 11.65 -25.31
C VAL A 38 -5.61 11.00 -26.70
N ASP A 39 -5.84 9.69 -26.76
CA ASP A 39 -5.89 8.92 -28.01
C ASP A 39 -7.11 9.23 -28.88
N LEU A 40 -8.11 9.89 -28.30
CA LEU A 40 -9.31 10.35 -28.99
C LEU A 40 -9.19 11.84 -29.32
N PRO A 41 -9.47 12.26 -30.56
CA PRO A 41 -9.55 13.69 -30.91
C PRO A 41 -10.68 14.42 -30.16
N TYR A 42 -10.49 15.70 -29.87
CA TYR A 42 -11.55 16.58 -29.38
C TYR A 42 -12.24 17.30 -30.53
N VAL A 43 -13.52 17.04 -30.77
CA VAL A 43 -14.30 17.74 -31.82
C VAL A 43 -14.63 19.15 -31.34
N ILE A 44 -14.35 20.15 -32.18
CA ILE A 44 -14.71 21.55 -31.92
C ILE A 44 -16.13 21.79 -32.44
N ASP A 45 -16.98 22.34 -31.59
CA ASP A 45 -18.36 22.65 -31.98
C ASP A 45 -18.39 23.71 -33.10
N GLY A 46 -19.39 23.62 -33.96
CA GLY A 46 -19.58 24.53 -35.09
C GLY A 46 -19.76 23.79 -36.41
N SER A 47 -19.86 24.55 -37.49
CA SER A 47 -20.13 24.04 -38.84
C SER A 47 -18.88 23.60 -39.61
N ALA A 48 -17.69 23.94 -39.11
CA ALA A 48 -16.42 23.67 -39.79
C ALA A 48 -15.87 22.26 -39.58
N ASN A 49 -16.38 21.50 -38.61
CA ASN A 49 -15.88 20.16 -38.22
C ASN A 49 -14.37 20.14 -37.90
N ASN A 50 -13.81 21.22 -37.33
CA ASN A 50 -12.44 21.20 -36.87
C ASN A 50 -12.31 20.35 -35.60
N GLN A 51 -11.13 19.80 -35.34
CA GLN A 51 -10.87 18.97 -34.17
C GLN A 51 -9.43 19.17 -33.68
N ASP A 52 -9.23 18.99 -32.38
CA ASP A 52 -7.92 18.80 -31.78
C ASP A 52 -7.52 17.33 -31.88
N ASN A 53 -6.56 17.02 -32.75
CA ASN A 53 -6.05 15.65 -32.94
C ASN A 53 -5.10 15.18 -31.85
N TYR A 54 -4.60 16.10 -31.03
CA TYR A 54 -3.65 15.80 -29.96
C TYR A 54 -4.09 16.49 -28.66
N PRO A 55 -5.29 16.20 -28.12
CA PRO A 55 -5.72 16.76 -26.84
C PRO A 55 -4.74 16.37 -25.75
N LEU A 56 -4.37 17.29 -24.86
CA LEU A 56 -3.47 16.95 -23.76
C LEU A 56 -4.23 16.17 -22.69
N SER A 57 -3.69 15.01 -22.33
CA SER A 57 -4.14 14.19 -21.21
C SER A 57 -3.75 14.84 -19.89
N ILE A 58 -4.55 14.64 -18.84
CA ILE A 58 -4.08 14.96 -17.48
C ILE A 58 -3.08 13.89 -17.10
N PHE A 59 -1.96 14.29 -16.49
CA PHE A 59 -0.97 13.36 -15.96
C PHE A 59 -1.68 12.30 -15.10
N PHE A 60 -1.73 11.05 -15.56
CA PHE A 60 -2.25 9.95 -14.75
C PHE A 60 -1.20 9.63 -13.70
N LEU A 61 -1.34 10.29 -12.56
CA LEU A 61 -0.60 9.93 -11.36
C LEU A 61 -1.19 8.60 -10.90
N GLY A 62 -0.42 7.53 -11.03
CA GLY A 62 -0.80 6.24 -10.47
C GLY A 62 -1.12 6.34 -8.97
N PRO A 63 -1.60 5.25 -8.35
CA PRO A 63 -2.19 5.31 -7.03
C PRO A 63 -1.28 5.91 -5.95
N ILE A 64 -1.88 6.65 -5.02
CA ILE A 64 -1.20 7.19 -3.84
C ILE A 64 -1.32 6.19 -2.69
N ILE A 65 -0.18 5.85 -2.07
CA ILE A 65 -0.12 4.97 -0.90
C ILE A 65 0.36 5.81 0.30
N THR A 66 -0.44 5.86 1.35
CA THR A 66 -0.17 6.65 2.56
C THR A 66 -0.25 5.77 3.81
N LEU A 67 0.75 5.90 4.68
CA LEU A 67 0.71 5.30 6.00
C LEU A 67 -0.14 6.18 6.92
N ILE A 68 -1.18 5.60 7.52
CA ILE A 68 -2.05 6.30 8.47
C ILE A 68 -1.53 6.09 9.90
N SER A 69 -1.21 4.86 10.26
CA SER A 69 -0.65 4.52 11.58
C SER A 69 -0.01 3.13 11.58
N PRO A 70 0.91 2.84 12.51
CA PRO A 70 1.64 3.79 13.33
C PRO A 70 2.64 4.61 12.49
N THR A 71 3.37 5.53 13.11
CA THR A 71 4.42 6.29 12.40
C THR A 71 5.51 5.36 11.87
N ASN A 72 5.98 5.59 10.65
CA ASN A 72 7.07 4.83 10.05
C ASN A 72 8.36 4.93 10.90
N ASN A 73 9.20 3.90 10.85
CA ASN A 73 10.46 3.80 11.59
C ASN A 73 10.29 3.84 13.12
N THR A 74 9.22 3.22 13.64
CA THR A 74 8.97 3.14 15.08
C THR A 74 9.02 1.72 15.60
N PHE A 75 9.25 1.62 16.91
CA PHE A 75 9.10 0.41 17.68
C PHE A 75 7.61 0.18 17.97
N GLN A 76 7.15 -1.05 17.78
CA GLN A 76 5.75 -1.42 17.92
C GLN A 76 5.63 -2.83 18.49
N LEU A 77 4.62 -3.08 19.31
CA LEU A 77 4.35 -4.42 19.80
C LEU A 77 3.99 -5.37 18.64
N ALA A 78 4.37 -6.64 18.78
CA ALA A 78 3.97 -7.70 17.86
C ALA A 78 2.44 -7.71 17.64
N GLY A 79 2.00 -7.87 16.40
CA GLY A 79 0.58 -7.87 16.04
C GLY A 79 -0.07 -6.49 15.99
N THR A 80 0.68 -5.40 16.23
CA THR A 80 0.19 -4.03 15.99
C THR A 80 -0.35 -3.92 14.55
N VAL A 81 -1.51 -3.27 14.41
CA VAL A 81 -2.15 -3.05 13.11
C VAL A 81 -1.52 -1.85 12.42
N ILE A 82 -0.90 -2.10 11.28
CA ILE A 82 -0.40 -1.09 10.35
C ILE A 82 -1.55 -0.74 9.40
N ILE A 83 -2.03 0.50 9.48
CA ILE A 83 -3.14 1.04 8.70
C ILE A 83 -2.56 1.87 7.55
N ILE A 84 -2.92 1.49 6.33
CA ILE A 84 -2.51 2.15 5.09
C ILE A 84 -3.77 2.59 4.35
N ASN A 85 -3.75 3.79 3.79
CA ASN A 85 -4.78 4.23 2.85
C ASN A 85 -4.17 4.28 1.45
N VAL A 86 -4.84 3.60 0.52
CA VAL A 86 -4.51 3.61 -0.91
C VAL A 86 -5.63 4.35 -1.62
N THR A 87 -5.27 5.35 -2.42
CA THR A 87 -6.25 6.17 -3.16
C THR A 87 -5.80 6.34 -4.60
N ASP A 88 -6.75 6.45 -5.51
CA ASP A 88 -6.54 6.81 -6.89
C ASP A 88 -7.56 7.88 -7.31
N SER A 89 -7.20 8.72 -8.28
CA SER A 89 -8.09 9.79 -8.75
C SER A 89 -9.29 9.26 -9.55
N ILE A 90 -9.21 8.03 -10.05
CA ILE A 90 -10.25 7.39 -10.86
C ILE A 90 -10.69 6.09 -10.19
N VAL A 91 -9.89 5.03 -10.26
CA VAL A 91 -10.24 3.73 -9.67
C VAL A 91 -9.01 2.84 -9.50
N LEU A 92 -8.93 2.17 -8.35
CA LEU A 92 -7.90 1.16 -8.09
C LEU A 92 -8.29 -0.14 -8.81
N GLY A 93 -7.32 -0.77 -9.48
CA GLY A 93 -7.47 -2.10 -10.06
C GLY A 93 -7.02 -3.21 -9.10
N GLN A 94 -5.86 -3.05 -8.46
CA GLN A 94 -5.39 -3.99 -7.44
C GLN A 94 -4.36 -3.40 -6.49
N MET A 95 -4.22 -4.04 -5.34
CA MET A 95 -3.13 -3.82 -4.39
C MET A 95 -2.39 -5.12 -4.13
N LYS A 96 -1.07 -5.05 -3.94
CA LYS A 96 -0.24 -6.15 -3.48
C LYS A 96 0.56 -5.74 -2.26
N TYR A 97 0.85 -6.69 -1.38
CA TYR A 97 1.74 -6.44 -0.26
C TYR A 97 2.55 -7.67 0.11
N ASN A 98 3.71 -7.44 0.72
CA ASN A 98 4.50 -8.46 1.38
C ASN A 98 5.28 -7.86 2.56
N TRP A 99 5.69 -8.74 3.47
CA TRP A 99 6.68 -8.42 4.49
C TRP A 99 8.04 -8.96 4.04
N ASP A 100 9.08 -8.16 4.24
CA ASP A 100 10.49 -8.55 4.14
C ASP A 100 10.90 -9.15 2.79
N GLY A 101 10.24 -8.72 1.70
CA GLY A 101 10.52 -9.21 0.35
C GLY A 101 9.98 -10.62 0.07
N CYS A 102 9.08 -11.13 0.91
CA CYS A 102 8.42 -12.42 0.69
C CYS A 102 7.42 -12.37 -0.47
N GLY A 103 6.78 -13.51 -0.77
CA GLY A 103 5.75 -13.60 -1.80
C GLY A 103 4.59 -12.62 -1.56
N ASN A 104 4.14 -11.97 -2.65
CA ASN A 104 3.06 -11.00 -2.60
C ASN A 104 1.71 -11.65 -2.34
N SER A 105 0.96 -11.11 -1.38
CA SER A 105 -0.49 -11.25 -1.30
C SER A 105 -1.15 -10.21 -2.21
N THR A 106 -2.24 -10.58 -2.88
CA THR A 106 -2.94 -9.71 -3.85
C THR A 106 -4.39 -9.46 -3.42
N VAL A 107 -4.85 -8.22 -3.56
CA VAL A 107 -6.23 -7.78 -3.31
C VAL A 107 -6.72 -7.10 -4.59
N LEU A 108 -7.80 -7.60 -5.19
CA LEU A 108 -8.45 -6.94 -6.32
C LEU A 108 -9.39 -5.86 -5.82
N LEU A 109 -9.39 -4.72 -6.50
CA LEU A 109 -10.13 -3.52 -6.11
C LEU A 109 -10.94 -2.99 -7.31
N SER A 110 -11.99 -2.22 -7.03
CA SER A 110 -12.80 -1.54 -8.04
C SER A 110 -13.34 -0.20 -7.52
N ASN A 111 -12.64 0.37 -6.54
CA ASN A 111 -13.00 1.57 -5.79
C ASN A 111 -11.81 2.55 -5.83
N SER A 112 -12.09 3.85 -5.72
CA SER A 112 -11.05 4.90 -5.77
C SER A 112 -10.28 5.09 -4.46
N SER A 113 -10.72 4.46 -3.37
CA SER A 113 -10.03 4.49 -2.06
C SER A 113 -10.22 3.16 -1.33
N PHE A 114 -9.17 2.71 -0.66
CA PHE A 114 -9.14 1.46 0.10
C PHE A 114 -8.25 1.59 1.34
N VAL A 115 -8.80 1.25 2.50
CA VAL A 115 -8.04 1.16 3.76
C VAL A 115 -7.62 -0.29 3.97
N PHE A 116 -6.31 -0.49 4.10
CA PHE A 116 -5.69 -1.79 4.29
C PHE A 116 -5.07 -1.89 5.68
N ASN A 117 -5.27 -3.05 6.32
CA ASN A 117 -4.72 -3.39 7.63
C ASN A 117 -3.74 -4.55 7.48
N ALA A 118 -2.47 -4.32 7.80
CA ALA A 118 -1.46 -5.36 7.93
C ALA A 118 -1.10 -5.56 9.40
N PHE A 119 -0.84 -6.81 9.81
CA PHE A 119 -0.39 -7.11 11.16
C PHE A 119 1.14 -7.17 11.20
N LEU A 120 1.77 -6.44 12.12
CA LEU A 120 3.21 -6.47 12.31
C LEU A 120 3.68 -7.87 12.74
N PRO A 121 4.67 -8.49 12.07
CA PRO A 121 5.16 -9.82 12.43
C PRO A 121 5.78 -9.86 13.84
N SER A 122 5.69 -11.02 14.49
CA SER A 122 6.06 -11.20 15.91
C SER A 122 7.53 -11.52 16.17
N SER A 123 8.41 -11.46 15.17
CA SER A 123 9.84 -11.67 15.38
C SER A 123 10.52 -10.40 15.88
N GLY A 124 11.45 -10.51 16.83
CA GLY A 124 12.24 -9.38 17.37
C GLY A 124 13.28 -8.81 16.40
N ILE A 125 13.07 -8.94 15.09
CA ILE A 125 13.87 -8.32 14.05
C ILE A 125 13.09 -7.14 13.45
N PRO A 126 13.78 -6.20 12.79
CA PRO A 126 13.08 -5.20 12.01
C PRO A 126 12.36 -5.79 10.79
N HIS A 127 11.22 -5.20 10.45
CA HIS A 127 10.34 -5.62 9.38
C HIS A 127 10.08 -4.49 8.38
N THR A 128 10.04 -4.86 7.10
CA THR A 128 9.68 -3.95 6.00
C THR A 128 8.40 -4.40 5.33
N LEU A 129 7.35 -3.60 5.42
CA LEU A 129 6.12 -3.76 4.65
C LEU A 129 6.29 -3.10 3.30
N ILE A 130 6.21 -3.89 2.22
CA ILE A 130 6.24 -3.40 0.85
C ILE A 130 4.82 -3.43 0.31
N VAL A 131 4.34 -2.31 -0.21
CA VAL A 131 3.00 -2.16 -0.76
C VAL A 131 3.10 -1.68 -2.20
N TYR A 132 2.35 -2.31 -3.09
CA TYR A 132 2.18 -1.94 -4.48
C TYR A 132 0.70 -1.68 -4.74
N ALA A 133 0.41 -0.67 -5.55
CA ALA A 133 -0.94 -0.38 -6.00
C ALA A 133 -0.92 -0.11 -7.50
N MET A 134 -1.99 -0.56 -8.17
CA MET A 134 -2.22 -0.36 -9.58
C MET A 134 -3.63 0.20 -9.76
N ASP A 135 -3.78 1.22 -10.61
CA ASP A 135 -5.10 1.68 -11.03
C ASP A 135 -5.73 0.73 -12.07
N SER A 136 -6.92 1.05 -12.59
CA SER A 136 -7.54 0.24 -13.67
C SER A 136 -6.87 0.39 -15.04
N PHE A 137 -6.02 1.39 -15.22
CA PHE A 137 -5.32 1.68 -16.47
C PHE A 137 -3.92 1.05 -16.51
N GLY A 138 -3.50 0.41 -15.41
CA GLY A 138 -2.22 -0.29 -15.31
C GLY A 138 -1.08 0.56 -14.76
N ASN A 139 -1.35 1.78 -14.29
CA ASN A 139 -0.32 2.62 -13.67
C ASN A 139 0.02 2.11 -12.28
N TRP A 140 1.29 1.80 -12.06
CA TRP A 140 1.79 1.24 -10.80
C TRP A 140 2.48 2.27 -9.93
N HIS A 141 2.31 2.12 -8.63
CA HIS A 141 3.10 2.82 -7.63
C HIS A 141 3.40 1.92 -6.43
N SER A 142 4.49 2.21 -5.70
CA SER A 142 4.90 1.43 -4.54
C SER A 142 5.45 2.29 -3.40
N ARG A 143 5.34 1.76 -2.19
CA ARG A 143 5.88 2.34 -0.95
C ARG A 143 6.40 1.23 -0.04
N GLN A 144 7.36 1.60 0.81
CA GLN A 144 7.89 0.75 1.86
C GLN A 144 7.75 1.43 3.22
N PHE A 145 7.40 0.65 4.23
CA PHE A 145 7.31 1.09 5.61
C PHE A 145 8.12 0.14 6.50
N TYR A 146 8.88 0.69 7.43
CA TYR A 146 9.81 -0.01 8.28
C TYR A 146 9.39 0.10 9.74
N PHE A 147 9.39 -1.02 10.45
CA PHE A 147 8.99 -1.11 11.84
C PHE A 147 9.90 -2.07 12.59
N ILE A 148 10.07 -1.86 13.89
CA ILE A 148 10.83 -2.77 14.74
C ILE A 148 9.87 -3.37 15.75
N THR A 149 9.82 -4.69 15.82
CA THR A 149 8.97 -5.37 16.79
C THR A 149 9.59 -5.30 18.19
N GLU A 150 8.87 -4.67 19.12
CA GLU A 150 9.19 -4.75 20.53
C GLU A 150 8.84 -6.14 21.06
N TYR A 151 9.80 -6.74 21.75
CA TYR A 151 9.58 -7.92 22.57
C TYR A 151 9.67 -7.51 24.04
N THR A 152 8.64 -7.86 24.82
CA THR A 152 8.72 -7.78 26.27
C THR A 152 9.28 -9.08 26.80
N GLU A 153 10.42 -9.05 27.47
CA GLU A 153 10.91 -10.20 28.22
C GLU A 153 10.03 -10.42 29.45
N THR A 154 9.23 -11.49 29.46
CA THR A 154 8.50 -11.87 30.67
C THR A 154 9.47 -12.61 31.59
N THR A 155 9.77 -12.01 32.74
CA THR A 155 10.60 -12.66 33.76
C THR A 155 9.71 -13.32 34.80
N THR A 156 9.70 -14.65 34.83
CA THR A 156 9.04 -15.40 35.91
C THR A 156 10.05 -15.68 37.01
N THR A 157 9.75 -15.22 38.23
CA THR A 157 10.55 -15.54 39.42
C THR A 157 9.87 -16.65 40.20
N ILE A 158 10.54 -17.79 40.33
CA ILE A 158 10.07 -18.90 41.17
C ILE A 158 10.94 -18.95 42.43
N ILE A 159 10.29 -18.95 43.59
CA ILE A 159 10.96 -19.13 44.89
C ILE A 159 10.68 -20.55 45.37
N ILE A 160 11.72 -21.39 45.47
CA ILE A 160 11.64 -22.74 46.04
C ILE A 160 12.69 -22.85 47.14
N ASN A 161 12.29 -23.20 48.36
CA ASN A 161 13.19 -23.41 49.50
C ASN A 161 14.21 -22.27 49.72
N ASN A 162 13.76 -21.02 49.77
CA ASN A 162 14.61 -19.82 49.88
C ASN A 162 15.63 -19.62 48.74
N THR A 163 15.54 -20.38 47.66
CA THR A 163 16.32 -20.18 46.43
C THR A 163 15.47 -19.44 45.42
N ILE A 164 15.98 -18.31 44.91
CA ILE A 164 15.36 -17.53 43.85
C ILE A 164 15.89 -18.07 42.52
N THR A 165 15.00 -18.67 41.72
CA THR A 165 15.28 -19.02 40.33
C THR A 165 14.52 -18.05 39.43
N THR A 166 15.26 -17.27 38.65
CA THR A 166 14.70 -16.33 37.68
C THR A 166 14.80 -16.95 36.28
N THR A 167 13.66 -17.15 35.62
CA THR A 167 13.61 -17.61 34.24
C THR A 167 13.02 -16.50 33.38
N SER A 168 13.81 -15.99 32.42
CA SER A 168 13.33 -15.08 31.38
C SER A 168 12.79 -15.90 30.21
N THR A 169 11.52 -15.73 29.88
CA THR A 169 10.90 -16.31 28.69
C THR A 169 10.61 -15.20 27.70
N LEU A 170 11.09 -15.35 26.46
CA LEU A 170 10.64 -14.54 25.35
C LEU A 170 9.23 -15.01 24.99
N GLU A 171 8.22 -14.28 25.43
CA GLU A 171 6.83 -14.57 25.08
C GLU A 171 6.51 -13.86 23.75
N THR A 172 6.56 -14.62 22.66
CA THR A 172 5.86 -14.21 21.44
C THR A 172 4.41 -14.65 21.58
N LYS A 173 3.47 -13.70 21.58
CA LYS A 173 2.05 -14.03 21.49
C LYS A 173 1.80 -14.60 20.08
N THR A 174 1.82 -15.92 19.95
CA THR A 174 1.48 -16.61 18.72
C THR A 174 -0.03 -16.59 18.53
N GLU A 175 -0.53 -15.71 17.67
CA GLU A 175 -1.87 -15.86 17.11
C GLU A 175 -1.78 -16.70 15.84
N THR A 176 -2.35 -17.91 15.90
CA THR A 176 -2.54 -18.79 14.74
C THR A 176 -3.40 -18.07 13.71
N GLN A 177 -2.81 -17.68 12.57
CA GLN A 177 -3.57 -17.32 11.38
C GLN A 177 -4.21 -18.59 10.83
N THR A 178 -5.53 -18.72 10.94
CA THR A 178 -6.30 -19.69 10.15
C THR A 178 -6.44 -19.17 8.73
N THR A 179 -5.44 -19.44 7.89
CA THR A 179 -5.66 -19.52 6.44
C THR A 179 -6.44 -20.80 6.17
N GLY A 180 -7.62 -20.66 5.58
CA GLY A 180 -8.43 -21.81 5.18
C GLY A 180 -7.65 -22.72 4.22
N GLY A 181 -7.58 -24.01 4.56
CA GLY A 181 -6.99 -25.04 3.70
C GLY A 181 -6.31 -26.14 4.51
N PHE A 182 -6.93 -27.31 4.55
CA PHE A 182 -6.51 -28.52 5.27
C PHE A 182 -5.02 -28.88 5.09
N GLY A 183 -4.28 -29.04 6.19
CA GLY A 183 -2.91 -29.53 6.17
C GLY A 183 -2.28 -29.66 7.56
N LEU A 184 -2.25 -30.89 8.06
CA LEU A 184 -1.50 -31.48 9.19
C LEU A 184 -0.47 -30.56 9.91
N LEU A 185 -0.74 -30.28 11.20
CA LEU A 185 0.17 -29.57 12.11
C LEU A 185 1.14 -30.56 12.78
N ILE A 186 2.44 -30.50 12.44
CA ILE A 186 3.50 -31.14 13.23
C ILE A 186 4.20 -30.03 14.02
N LEU A 187 3.99 -29.98 15.33
CA LEU A 187 4.69 -29.05 16.22
C LEU A 187 5.77 -29.80 17.00
N LEU A 188 7.02 -29.69 16.55
CA LEU A 188 8.21 -29.94 17.35
C LEU A 188 8.77 -28.58 17.76
N GLY A 189 8.31 -28.05 18.90
CA GLY A 189 8.89 -26.86 19.52
C GLY A 189 10.14 -27.23 20.30
N GLY A 190 11.32 -26.87 19.78
CA GLY A 190 12.60 -27.02 20.47
C GLY A 190 12.74 -26.03 21.63
N PHE A 191 13.02 -26.56 22.82
CA PHE A 191 13.46 -25.79 23.97
C PHE A 191 14.95 -25.46 23.83
N ILE A 192 15.31 -24.18 23.70
CA ILE A 192 16.66 -23.71 23.98
C ILE A 192 16.55 -22.70 25.13
N GLY A 193 16.71 -23.19 26.36
CA GLY A 193 16.91 -22.34 27.53
C GLY A 193 18.40 -22.07 27.71
N VAL A 194 18.82 -20.80 27.61
CA VAL A 194 20.18 -20.38 27.99
C VAL A 194 20.20 -20.17 29.50
N LEU A 195 20.91 -21.05 30.22
CA LEU A 195 21.09 -20.96 31.67
C LEU A 195 22.31 -20.07 31.99
N LEU A 196 22.08 -18.84 32.43
CA LEU A 196 23.15 -17.95 32.94
C LEU A 196 23.29 -18.09 34.46
N LEU A 197 24.21 -18.94 34.91
CA LEU A 197 24.56 -19.06 36.34
C LEU A 197 25.57 -17.96 36.73
N ARG A 198 25.12 -16.93 37.45
CA ARG A 198 26.01 -15.96 38.09
C ARG A 198 26.31 -16.38 39.53
N LYS A 199 27.47 -17.01 39.75
CA LYS A 199 27.94 -17.40 41.09
C LYS A 199 28.34 -16.14 41.88
N LYS A 200 27.53 -15.70 42.84
CA LYS A 200 27.90 -14.64 43.79
C LYS A 200 28.79 -15.27 44.87
N LYS A 201 30.08 -14.92 44.89
CA LYS A 201 30.97 -15.27 46.01
C LYS A 201 30.60 -14.40 47.22
N SER A 202 30.33 -15.05 48.35
CA SER A 202 30.62 -14.53 49.68
C SER A 202 31.21 -15.67 50.50
#